data_AF-B7PKG7-F1
#
_entry.id   AF-B7PKG7-F1
#
_cell.length_a   1.000
_cell.length_b   1.000
_cell.length_c   1.000
_cell.angle_alpha   90.00
_cell.angle_beta   90.00
_cell.angle_gamma   90.00
#
_symmetry.space_group_name_H-M   'P 1'
#
loop_
_entity.id
_entity.type
_entity.pdbx_description
1 polymer ?
#
loop_
_entity_poly.entity_id
_entity_poly.type
_entity_poly.pdbx_seq_one_letter_code
_entity_poly.pdbx_strand_id
1 'polypeptide(L)'
;MATCDGSATKLRNTLMNCVHHFCGRHEQCDEDSPCKVKGYVPTTLLIQDPFAEELLFSFVRSTTIFRNAEDYVEAKDTYHVQSFNNSMLIYLDKRVHYLDDTYNLRQSLAVLNWNEHVGRHHTSTYFIEDSRHPDRQGGKKNYTKKTYR
;
A
#
# COMPACT_ATOMS: atom_id res chain seq x y z
N MET A 1 -3.69 -9.30 1.56
CA MET A 1 -4.02 -10.31 0.53
C MET A 1 -2.84 -11.23 0.28
N ALA A 2 -1.65 -10.70 -0.04
CA ALA A 2 -0.44 -11.51 -0.30
C ALA A 2 -0.04 -12.55 0.79
N THR A 3 -0.42 -12.35 2.06
CA THR A 3 -0.09 -13.25 3.19
C THR A 3 -1.21 -14.25 3.54
N CYS A 4 -2.25 -14.36 2.71
CA CYS A 4 -3.38 -15.26 2.97
C CYS A 4 -3.16 -16.70 2.45
N ASP A 5 -2.04 -16.98 1.78
CA ASP A 5 -1.66 -18.32 1.26
C ASP A 5 -2.77 -19.00 0.44
N GLY A 6 -3.50 -18.22 -0.37
CA GLY A 6 -4.62 -18.73 -1.18
C GLY A 6 -5.89 -19.04 -0.38
N SER A 7 -5.94 -18.74 0.92
CA SER A 7 -7.08 -19.07 1.79
C SER A 7 -8.01 -17.87 2.02
N ALA A 8 -9.26 -18.02 1.57
CA ALA A 8 -10.31 -17.02 1.73
C ALA A 8 -10.68 -16.80 3.20
N THR A 9 -10.63 -17.85 4.02
CA THR A 9 -10.90 -17.75 5.46
C THR A 9 -9.80 -16.97 6.17
N LYS A 10 -8.52 -17.25 5.83
CA LYS A 10 -7.38 -16.50 6.36
C LYS A 10 -7.48 -15.02 5.96
N LEU A 11 -7.86 -14.72 4.71
CA LEU A 11 -8.06 -13.34 4.25
C LEU A 11 -9.15 -12.62 5.05
N ARG A 12 -10.32 -13.24 5.24
CA ARG A 12 -11.42 -12.66 6.04
C ARG A 12 -10.99 -12.41 7.48
N ASN A 13 -10.28 -13.35 8.09
CA ASN A 13 -9.77 -13.19 9.46
C ASN A 13 -8.77 -12.03 9.56
N THR A 14 -7.85 -11.90 8.59
CA THR A 14 -6.91 -10.78 8.54
C THR A 14 -7.63 -9.44 8.42
N LEU A 15 -8.68 -9.35 7.60
CA LEU A 15 -9.48 -8.13 7.46
C LEU A 15 -10.23 -7.76 8.75
N MET A 16 -10.73 -8.75 9.48
CA MET A 16 -11.39 -8.53 10.77
C MET A 16 -10.41 -8.13 11.86
N ASN A 17 -9.21 -8.71 11.86
CA ASN A 17 -8.16 -8.36 12.80
C ASN A 17 -7.76 -6.88 12.70
N CYS A 18 -7.91 -6.23 11.54
CA CYS A 18 -7.71 -4.79 11.43
C CYS A 18 -8.59 -4.00 12.41
N VAL A 19 -9.83 -4.43 12.65
CA VAL A 19 -10.73 -3.77 13.61
C VAL A 19 -10.19 -3.88 15.03
N HIS A 20 -9.76 -5.09 15.42
CA HIS A 20 -9.14 -5.32 16.72
C HIS A 20 -7.87 -4.48 16.91
N HIS A 21 -7.04 -4.37 15.87
CA HIS A 21 -5.86 -3.52 15.86
C HIS A 21 -6.21 -2.05 16.14
N PHE A 22 -7.24 -1.50 15.50
CA PHE A 22 -7.69 -0.11 15.77
C PHE A 22 -8.30 0.07 17.17
N CYS A 23 -8.75 -1.00 17.81
CA CYS A 23 -9.19 -0.99 19.20
C CYS A 23 -8.01 -1.15 20.20
N GLY A 24 -6.77 -1.27 19.71
CA GLY A 24 -5.58 -1.49 20.54
C GLY A 24 -5.39 -2.94 20.98
N ARG A 25 -6.16 -3.88 20.45
CA ARG A 25 -6.01 -5.33 20.69
C ARG A 25 -5.10 -5.91 19.61
N HIS A 26 -3.86 -6.25 19.98
CA HIS A 26 -2.83 -6.68 19.05
C HIS A 26 -2.49 -8.17 19.13
N GLU A 27 -3.35 -9.00 19.73
CA GLU A 27 -3.11 -10.43 19.96
C GLU A 27 -2.85 -11.20 18.66
N GLN A 28 -3.65 -10.90 17.62
CA GLN A 28 -3.58 -11.56 16.31
C GLN A 28 -2.74 -10.79 15.29
N CYS A 29 -2.05 -9.72 15.70
CA CYS A 29 -1.10 -9.03 14.82
C CYS A 29 0.14 -9.90 14.60
N ASP A 30 0.75 -9.77 13.42
CA ASP A 30 1.98 -10.46 13.08
C ASP A 30 3.10 -10.09 14.07
N GLU A 31 3.96 -11.05 14.43
CA GLU A 31 5.00 -10.87 15.46
C GLU A 31 6.05 -9.83 15.05
N ASP A 32 6.32 -9.69 13.74
CA ASP A 32 7.24 -8.68 13.21
C ASP A 32 6.56 -7.30 13.05
N SER A 33 5.29 -7.18 13.42
CA SER A 33 4.56 -5.91 13.32
C SER A 33 5.14 -4.86 14.27
N PRO A 34 5.27 -3.58 13.84
CA PRO A 34 5.72 -2.49 14.70
C PRO A 34 4.89 -2.32 15.98
N CYS A 35 3.61 -2.72 15.97
CA CYS A 35 2.73 -2.63 17.13
C CYS A 35 3.07 -3.58 18.28
N LYS A 36 3.90 -4.61 18.04
CA LYS A 36 4.40 -5.53 19.07
C LYS A 36 5.64 -4.96 19.79
N VAL A 37 6.27 -3.93 19.24
CA VAL A 37 7.47 -3.31 19.83
C VAL A 37 7.08 -2.57 21.11
N LYS A 38 7.87 -2.77 22.18
CA LYS A 38 7.65 -2.06 23.45
C LYS A 38 7.77 -0.55 23.24
N GLY A 39 6.79 0.19 23.75
CA GLY A 39 6.70 1.64 23.56
C GLY A 39 6.09 2.06 22.23
N TYR A 40 5.50 1.13 21.47
CA TYR A 40 4.70 1.49 20.30
C TYR A 40 3.55 2.41 20.69
N VAL A 41 3.42 3.51 19.97
CA VAL A 41 2.29 4.43 20.10
C VAL A 41 1.56 4.48 18.76
N PRO A 42 0.26 4.13 18.73
CA PRO A 42 -0.56 4.21 17.53
C PRO A 42 -0.57 5.62 16.93
N THR A 43 -0.46 5.73 15.61
CA THR A 43 -0.58 7.02 14.91
C THR A 43 -2.03 7.51 14.87
N THR A 44 -2.97 6.59 14.89
CA THR A 44 -4.41 6.87 14.83
C THR A 44 -5.03 6.79 16.22
N LEU A 45 -6.10 7.55 16.44
CA LEU A 45 -6.91 7.43 17.66
C LEU A 45 -7.43 6.00 17.79
N LEU A 46 -7.31 5.43 18.99
CA LEU A 46 -7.87 4.12 19.29
C LEU A 46 -9.40 4.18 19.40
N ILE A 47 -10.07 3.18 18.85
CA ILE A 47 -11.52 3.01 18.99
C ILE A 47 -11.79 2.41 20.37
N GLN A 48 -12.51 3.15 21.22
CA GLN A 48 -12.91 2.68 22.56
C GLN A 48 -14.42 2.50 22.70
N ASP A 49 -15.19 3.15 21.83
CA ASP A 49 -16.65 3.07 21.84
C ASP A 49 -17.11 1.74 21.20
N PRO A 50 -17.87 0.89 21.91
CA PRO A 50 -18.32 -0.40 21.40
C PRO A 50 -19.23 -0.26 20.18
N PHE A 51 -19.98 0.84 20.07
CA PHE A 51 -20.83 1.09 18.89
C PHE A 51 -19.98 1.40 17.65
N ALA A 52 -18.94 2.24 17.79
CA ALA A 52 -17.98 2.48 16.73
C ALA A 52 -17.22 1.20 16.28
N GLU A 53 -16.89 0.31 17.21
CA GLU A 53 -16.33 -1.01 16.91
C GLU A 53 -17.29 -1.83 16.04
N GLU A 54 -18.56 -1.93 16.43
CA GLU A 54 -19.57 -2.68 15.70
C GLU A 54 -19.82 -2.09 14.29
N LEU A 55 -19.87 -0.77 14.17
CA LEU A 55 -19.97 -0.09 12.88
C LEU A 55 -18.80 -0.43 11.96
N LEU A 56 -17.58 -0.46 12.49
CA LEU A 56 -16.40 -0.80 11.69
C LEU A 56 -16.41 -2.27 11.26
N PHE A 57 -16.83 -3.19 12.13
CA PHE A 57 -17.06 -4.60 11.75
C PHE A 57 -18.10 -4.74 10.64
N SER A 58 -19.24 -4.06 10.78
CA SER A 58 -20.32 -4.07 9.79
C SER A 58 -19.82 -3.53 8.44
N PHE A 59 -19.07 -2.43 8.48
CA PHE A 59 -18.46 -1.85 7.30
C PHE A 59 -17.50 -2.83 6.61
N VAL A 60 -16.55 -3.43 7.34
CA VAL A 60 -15.61 -4.40 6.77
C VAL A 60 -16.36 -5.58 6.12
N ARG A 61 -17.39 -6.11 6.78
CA ARG A 61 -18.26 -7.17 6.23
C ARG A 61 -19.04 -6.77 4.97
N SER A 62 -19.31 -5.48 4.83
CA SER A 62 -20.03 -4.94 3.67
C SER A 62 -19.15 -4.84 2.42
N THR A 63 -17.82 -4.83 2.58
CA THR A 63 -16.88 -4.68 1.47
C THR A 63 -16.93 -5.87 0.51
N THR A 64 -16.77 -5.59 -0.79
CA THR A 64 -16.73 -6.63 -1.83
C THR A 64 -15.62 -7.64 -1.59
N ILE A 65 -14.46 -7.18 -1.11
CA ILE A 65 -13.30 -8.04 -0.82
C ILE A 65 -13.64 -9.03 0.30
N PHE A 66 -14.36 -8.60 1.34
CA PHE A 66 -14.75 -9.51 2.42
C PHE A 66 -15.82 -10.52 1.97
N ARG A 67 -16.82 -10.05 1.22
CA ARG A 67 -17.93 -10.89 0.72
C ARG A 67 -17.44 -11.96 -0.25
N ASN A 68 -16.64 -11.55 -1.23
CA ASN A 68 -16.14 -12.40 -2.30
C ASN A 68 -14.65 -12.70 -2.14
N ALA A 69 -14.21 -13.01 -0.92
CA ALA A 69 -12.79 -13.17 -0.59
C ALA A 69 -12.07 -14.18 -1.47
N GLU A 70 -12.79 -15.20 -1.95
CA GLU A 70 -12.33 -16.23 -2.89
C GLU A 70 -11.73 -15.61 -4.17
N ASP A 71 -12.31 -14.53 -4.68
CA ASP A 71 -11.84 -13.87 -5.90
C ASP A 71 -10.54 -13.09 -5.69
N TYR A 72 -10.19 -12.82 -4.42
CA TYR A 72 -9.08 -11.95 -4.04
C TYR A 72 -7.94 -12.67 -3.32
N VAL A 73 -8.02 -13.99 -3.12
CA VAL A 73 -6.95 -14.74 -2.43
C VAL A 73 -5.62 -14.71 -3.19
N GLU A 74 -5.71 -14.70 -4.53
CA GLU A 74 -4.55 -14.56 -5.43
C GLU A 74 -4.24 -13.10 -5.80
N ALA A 75 -5.02 -12.14 -5.28
CA ALA A 75 -4.78 -10.73 -5.56
C ALA A 75 -3.47 -10.29 -4.89
N LYS A 76 -2.46 -10.09 -5.73
CA LYS A 76 -1.15 -9.56 -5.34
C LYS A 76 -1.12 -8.05 -5.50
N ASP A 77 -0.11 -7.43 -4.90
CA ASP A 77 0.12 -6.00 -5.04
C ASP A 77 0.24 -5.61 -6.52
N THR A 78 -0.72 -4.82 -7.00
CA THR A 78 -0.73 -4.32 -8.38
C THR A 78 0.12 -3.05 -8.55
N TYR A 79 0.84 -2.61 -7.52
CA TYR A 79 1.63 -1.38 -7.54
C TYR A 79 2.54 -1.27 -8.76
N HIS A 80 3.30 -2.32 -9.08
CA HIS A 80 4.20 -2.29 -10.23
C HIS A 80 3.45 -2.15 -11.57
N VAL A 81 2.34 -2.88 -11.73
CA VAL A 81 1.50 -2.81 -12.93
C VAL A 81 0.85 -1.43 -13.07
N GLN A 82 0.28 -0.90 -11.99
CA GLN A 82 -0.34 0.43 -11.99
C GLN A 82 0.68 1.53 -12.24
N SER A 83 1.85 1.48 -11.59
CA SER A 83 2.91 2.47 -11.82
C SER A 83 3.44 2.43 -13.26
N PHE A 84 3.56 1.24 -13.85
CA PHE A 84 3.95 1.09 -15.26
C PHE A 84 2.90 1.73 -16.19
N ASN A 85 1.62 1.42 -15.97
CA ASN A 85 0.54 2.01 -16.76
C ASN A 85 0.49 3.54 -16.61
N ASN A 86 0.75 4.08 -15.42
CA ASN A 86 0.84 5.53 -15.22
C ASN A 86 2.01 6.14 -15.99
N SER A 87 3.18 5.50 -16.00
CA SER A 87 4.33 5.95 -16.80
C SER A 87 4.05 5.88 -18.31
N MET A 88 3.37 4.83 -18.77
CA MET A 88 2.93 4.70 -20.17
C MET A 88 2.02 5.85 -20.57
N LEU A 89 1.01 6.19 -19.75
CA LEU A 89 0.03 7.24 -20.04
C LEU A 89 0.64 8.65 -20.14
N ILE A 90 1.84 8.90 -19.60
CA ILE A 90 2.56 10.17 -19.77
C ILE A 90 2.98 10.37 -21.23
N TYR A 91 3.40 9.29 -21.91
CA TYR A 91 3.94 9.36 -23.28
C TYR A 91 2.94 8.87 -24.34
N LEU A 92 2.05 7.96 -23.96
CA LEU A 92 1.04 7.32 -24.80
C LEU A 92 -0.34 7.53 -24.17
N ASP A 93 -0.99 8.63 -24.56
CA ASP A 93 -2.38 8.84 -24.17
C ASP A 93 -3.26 7.83 -24.92
N LYS A 94 -4.05 7.07 -24.17
CA LYS A 94 -5.00 6.08 -24.71
C LYS A 94 -6.05 6.67 -25.66
N ARG A 95 -6.25 7.99 -25.65
CA ARG A 95 -7.25 8.70 -26.46
C ARG A 95 -6.70 9.20 -27.79
N VAL A 96 -5.38 9.13 -27.99
CA VAL A 96 -4.72 9.62 -29.20
C VAL A 96 -4.26 8.43 -30.01
N HIS A 97 -4.58 8.42 -31.30
CA HIS A 97 -4.04 7.43 -32.22
C HIS A 97 -2.65 7.87 -32.69
N TYR A 98 -1.69 6.96 -32.60
CA TYR A 98 -0.31 7.16 -33.04
C TYR A 98 -0.01 6.18 -34.17
N LEU A 99 0.79 6.61 -35.15
CA LEU A 99 1.37 5.72 -36.16
C LEU A 99 2.42 4.81 -35.50
N ASP A 100 2.66 3.64 -36.09
CA ASP A 100 3.47 2.55 -35.51
C ASP A 100 4.84 3.02 -35.01
N ASP A 101 5.60 3.78 -35.81
CA ASP A 101 6.92 4.28 -35.41
C ASP A 101 6.85 5.22 -34.20
N THR A 102 5.84 6.09 -34.18
CA THR A 102 5.65 7.06 -33.09
C THR A 102 5.19 6.37 -31.81
N TYR A 103 4.34 5.35 -31.97
CA TYR A 103 3.88 4.50 -30.88
C TYR A 103 5.07 3.76 -30.24
N ASN A 104 5.88 3.09 -31.06
CA ASN A 104 7.06 2.34 -30.61
C ASN A 104 8.09 3.23 -29.89
N LEU A 105 8.35 4.42 -30.43
CA LEU A 105 9.25 5.39 -29.81
C LEU A 105 8.74 5.81 -28.42
N ARG A 106 7.46 6.20 -28.33
CA ARG A 106 6.85 6.67 -27.07
C ARG A 106 6.74 5.57 -26.03
N GLN A 107 6.40 4.35 -26.45
CA GLN A 107 6.43 3.18 -25.58
C GLN A 107 7.83 2.95 -25.02
N SER A 108 8.86 3.00 -25.87
CA SER A 108 10.25 2.82 -25.43
C SER A 108 10.68 3.89 -24.43
N LEU A 109 10.29 5.16 -24.65
CA LEU A 109 10.56 6.25 -23.70
C LEU A 109 9.86 6.02 -22.35
N ALA A 110 8.60 5.58 -22.37
CA ALA A 110 7.87 5.26 -21.16
C ALA A 110 8.52 4.12 -20.37
N VAL A 111 8.97 3.06 -21.06
CA VAL A 111 9.69 1.93 -20.45
C VAL A 111 10.99 2.40 -19.82
N LEU A 112 11.80 3.20 -20.52
CA LEU A 112 13.05 3.74 -19.98
C LEU A 112 12.81 4.60 -18.74
N ASN A 113 11.81 5.49 -18.80
CA ASN A 113 11.46 6.34 -17.67
C ASN A 113 10.99 5.49 -16.46
N TRP A 114 10.10 4.52 -16.68
CA TRP A 114 9.63 3.66 -15.60
C TRP A 114 10.77 2.83 -15.01
N ASN A 115 11.62 2.21 -15.83
CA ASN A 115 12.77 1.42 -15.38
C ASN A 115 13.74 2.25 -14.54
N GLU A 116 13.98 3.52 -14.89
CA GLU A 116 14.84 4.41 -14.10
C GLU A 116 14.22 4.74 -12.73
N HIS A 117 12.90 4.83 -12.62
CA HIS A 117 12.25 5.35 -11.41
C HIS A 117 11.58 4.29 -10.53
N VAL A 118 11.23 3.12 -11.07
CA VAL A 118 10.60 2.04 -10.31
C VAL A 118 11.52 1.54 -9.20
N GLY A 119 10.99 1.43 -7.98
CA GLY A 119 11.72 0.93 -6.82
C GLY A 119 12.92 1.80 -6.39
N ARG A 120 13.04 3.04 -6.89
CA ARG A 120 14.16 3.93 -6.59
C ARG A 120 14.13 4.34 -5.11
N HIS A 121 15.22 4.07 -4.39
CA HIS A 121 15.37 4.47 -2.98
C HIS A 121 15.39 6.00 -2.83
N HIS A 122 14.85 6.48 -1.71
CA HIS A 122 14.86 7.89 -1.32
C HIS A 122 15.75 8.05 -0.09
N THR A 123 16.44 9.19 0.04
CA THR A 123 17.42 9.41 1.11
C THR A 123 17.11 10.55 2.08
N SER A 124 16.14 11.44 1.79
CA SER A 124 15.85 12.52 2.73
C SER A 124 14.72 12.17 3.69
N THR A 125 15.02 12.32 4.97
CA THR A 125 14.05 12.37 6.04
C THR A 125 13.63 13.83 6.27
N TYR A 126 12.36 14.05 6.62
CA TYR A 126 11.88 15.30 7.21
C TYR A 126 11.32 14.97 8.59
N PHE A 127 11.48 15.87 9.54
CA PHE A 127 10.96 15.68 10.88
C PHE A 127 9.47 16.04 10.88
N ILE A 128 8.64 15.12 11.37
CA ILE A 128 7.25 15.42 11.69
C ILE A 128 7.27 15.93 13.13
N GLU A 129 7.12 17.24 13.31
CA GLU A 129 6.99 17.82 14.64
C GLU A 129 5.61 17.49 15.21
N ASP A 130 5.51 16.34 15.86
CA ASP A 130 4.42 16.02 16.76
C ASP A 130 4.95 16.18 18.19
N SER A 131 4.31 17.05 18.98
CA SER A 131 4.63 17.22 20.41
C SER A 131 4.60 15.92 21.22
N ARG A 132 3.91 14.88 20.74
CA ARG A 132 3.90 13.53 21.34
C ARG A 132 5.00 12.61 20.77
N HIS A 133 5.58 12.97 19.62
CA HIS A 133 6.58 12.19 18.88
C HIS A 133 7.65 13.08 18.21
N PRO A 134 8.53 13.74 18.98
CA PRO A 134 9.57 14.62 18.45
C PRO A 134 10.61 13.88 17.60
N ASP A 135 10.78 12.57 17.80
CA ASP A 135 11.76 11.75 17.08
C ASP A 135 11.25 11.21 15.73
N ARG A 136 9.98 11.50 15.37
CA ARG A 136 9.34 10.93 14.19
C ARG A 136 9.88 11.56 12.91
N GLN A 137 10.49 10.74 12.06
CA GLN A 137 10.98 11.14 10.74
C GLN A 137 10.06 10.56 9.65
N GLY A 138 9.57 11.41 8.75
CA GLY A 138 8.89 11.03 7.51
C GLY A 138 9.86 11.06 6.32
N GLY A 139 9.65 10.23 5.30
CA GLY A 139 10.45 10.27 4.07
C GLY A 139 9.96 11.35 3.11
N LYS A 140 10.86 12.21 2.60
CA LYS A 140 10.59 13.09 1.45
C LYS A 140 11.23 12.48 0.20
N LYS A 141 10.56 12.59 -0.95
CA LYS A 141 11.02 12.01 -2.21
C LYS A 141 12.17 12.85 -2.82
N ASN A 142 13.38 12.71 -2.27
CA ASN A 142 14.61 13.07 -2.98
C ASN A 142 15.25 11.78 -3.51
N TYR A 143 15.26 11.62 -4.82
CA TYR A 143 15.62 10.37 -5.50
C TYR A 143 17.13 10.26 -5.77
N THR A 144 17.78 9.15 -5.37
CA THR A 144 19.21 8.91 -5.64
C THR A 144 19.46 8.36 -7.04
N LYS A 145 20.48 8.84 -7.77
CA LYS A 145 20.79 8.33 -9.12
C LYS A 145 21.00 6.81 -9.09
N LYS A 146 20.33 6.05 -9.97
CA LYS A 146 20.57 4.60 -10.07
C LYS A 146 21.99 4.33 -10.60
N THR A 147 22.69 3.39 -9.96
CA THR A 147 23.95 2.84 -10.44
C THR A 147 23.67 1.47 -11.05
N TYR A 148 23.86 1.35 -12.36
CA TYR A 148 23.75 0.08 -13.07
C TYR A 148 25.07 -0.70 -12.90
N ARG A 149 25.00 -1.93 -12.41
CA ARG A 149 26.12 -2.89 -12.40
C ARG A 149 25.94 -3.91 -13.51
#